data_AF-A0A5C7P6A9-F1
#
_entry.id   AF-A0A5C7P6A9-F1
#
_cell.length_a   1.000
_cell.length_b   1.000
_cell.length_c   1.000
_cell.angle_alpha   90.00
_cell.angle_beta   90.00
_cell.angle_gamma   90.00
#
_symmetry.space_group_name_H-M   'P 1'
#
loop_
_entity.id
_entity.type
_entity.pdbx_description
1 polymer ?
#
loop_
_entity_poly.entity_id
_entity_poly.type
_entity_poly.pdbx_seq_one_letter_code
_entity_poly.pdbx_strand_id
1 'polypeptide(L)' 'MSKKLRHIGPGYSGGSPEGPIVNANTGDVVEVGDAKAAQLFADFPKEWEEVVEETPEPEPVRSNKKGRG' A
#
# COMPACT_ATOMS: atom_id res chain seq x y z
N MET A 1 7.14 11.69 3.92
CA MET A 1 6.38 10.46 4.20
C MET A 1 6.05 9.84 2.86
N SER A 2 6.26 8.54 2.70
CA SER A 2 5.84 7.78 1.52
C SER A 2 4.64 6.91 1.90
N LYS A 3 3.77 6.67 0.92
CA LYS A 3 2.54 5.89 1.03
C LYS A 3 2.57 4.76 0.02
N LYS A 4 2.10 3.60 0.44
CA LYS A 4 1.92 2.44 -0.43
C LYS A 4 0.50 2.48 -0.99
N LEU A 5 0.40 2.51 -2.31
CA LEU A 5 -0.87 2.49 -3.02
C LEU A 5 -0.97 1.22 -3.85
N ARG A 6 -2.10 0.53 -3.75
CA ARG A 6 -2.45 -0.58 -4.63
C ARG A 6 -3.23 -0.05 -5.81
N HIS A 7 -2.79 -0.41 -7.01
CA HIS A 7 -3.51 -0.10 -8.22
C HIS A 7 -4.62 -1.13 -8.46
N ILE A 8 -5.85 -0.69 -8.69
CA ILE A 8 -7.02 -1.55 -8.96
C ILE A 8 -7.64 -1.32 -10.34
N GLY A 9 -7.13 -0.36 -11.11
CA GLY A 9 -7.52 -0.10 -12.50
C GLY A 9 -6.89 -1.08 -13.51
N PRO A 10 -7.18 -0.94 -14.82
CA PRO A 10 -6.66 -1.81 -15.90
C PRO A 10 -5.15 -1.69 -16.14
N GLY A 11 -4.54 -0.59 -15.71
CA GLY A 11 -3.09 -0.38 -15.67
C GLY A 11 -2.77 1.11 -15.63
N TYR A 12 -1.75 1.50 -14.87
CA TYR A 12 -1.28 2.87 -14.79
C TYR A 12 0.19 2.97 -15.18
N SER A 13 0.48 3.87 -16.11
CA SER A 13 1.84 4.32 -16.42
C SER A 13 1.87 5.84 -16.38
N GLY A 14 2.58 6.39 -15.41
CA GLY A 14 2.65 7.83 -15.22
C GLY A 14 3.86 8.25 -14.42
N GLY A 15 4.70 9.10 -15.01
CA GLY A 15 5.83 9.72 -14.34
C GLY A 15 5.55 11.17 -13.99
N SER A 16 6.23 11.67 -12.96
CA SER A 16 6.41 13.12 -12.82
C SER A 16 7.61 13.54 -13.68
N PRO A 17 7.61 14.74 -14.28
CA PRO A 17 8.69 15.19 -15.18
C PRO A 17 10.09 15.19 -14.51
N GLU A 18 10.15 15.33 -13.19
CA GLU A 18 11.38 15.28 -12.40
C GLU A 18 11.44 14.06 -11.45
N GLY A 19 10.49 13.13 -11.54
CA GLY A 19 10.33 12.04 -10.58
C GLY A 19 10.36 10.64 -11.21
N PRO A 20 10.38 9.59 -10.37
CA PRO A 20 10.34 8.22 -10.85
C PRO A 20 9.04 7.94 -11.62
N ILE A 21 9.15 7.13 -12.68
CA ILE A 21 8.01 6.64 -13.44
C ILE A 21 7.29 5.60 -12.58
N VAL A 22 6.00 5.82 -12.32
CA VAL A 22 5.15 4.84 -11.66
C VAL A 22 4.52 3.98 -12.74
N ASN A 23 4.76 2.68 -12.67
CA ASN A 23 4.15 1.69 -13.53
C ASN A 23 3.51 0.61 -12.64
N ALA A 24 2.18 0.51 -12.68
CA ALA A 24 1.40 -0.39 -11.83
C ALA A 24 0.32 -1.09 -12.64
N ASN A 25 0.28 -2.41 -12.61
CA ASN A 25 -0.83 -3.19 -13.15
C ASN A 25 -1.91 -3.40 -12.08
N THR A 26 -3.04 -4.00 -12.47
CA THR A 26 -4.08 -4.37 -11.50
C THR A 26 -3.51 -5.29 -10.42
N GLY A 27 -3.61 -4.87 -9.16
CA GLY A 27 -3.09 -5.57 -7.99
C GLY A 27 -1.67 -5.19 -7.57
N ASP A 28 -0.94 -4.43 -8.39
CA ASP A 28 0.42 -3.99 -8.04
C ASP A 28 0.38 -2.94 -6.93
N VAL A 29 1.38 -2.99 -6.05
CA VAL A 29 1.58 -2.02 -4.97
C VAL A 29 2.78 -1.16 -5.30
N VAL A 30 2.59 0.15 -5.34
CA VAL A 30 3.64 1.14 -5.58
C VAL A 30 3.80 2.04 -4.37
N GLU A 31 5.03 2.46 -4.11
CA GLU A 31 5.33 3.42 -3.07
C GLU A 31 5.56 4.80 -3.67
N VAL A 32 4.75 5.78 -3.27
CA VAL A 32 4.78 7.15 -3.76
C VAL A 32 4.76 8.14 -2.61
N GLY A 33 5.24 9.37 -2.80
CA GLY A 33 5.12 10.42 -1.78
C GLY A 33 3.67 10.89 -1.59
N ASP A 34 3.34 11.45 -0.42
CA ASP A 34 2.00 11.98 -0.11
C ASP A 34 1.40 12.89 -1.19
N ALA A 35 2.20 13.81 -1.74
CA ALA A 35 1.74 14.72 -2.78
C ALA A 35 1.32 13.97 -4.06
N LYS A 36 2.10 12.96 -4.46
CA LYS A 36 1.78 12.11 -5.62
C LYS A 36 0.60 11.21 -5.33
N ALA A 37 0.49 10.67 -4.12
CA ALA A 37 -0.67 9.87 -3.71
C ALA A 37 -1.96 10.69 -3.81
N ALA A 38 -1.97 11.91 -3.29
CA ALA A 38 -3.13 12.80 -3.38
C ALA A 38 -3.50 13.11 -4.84
N GLN A 39 -2.52 13.31 -5.72
CA GLN A 39 -2.78 13.47 -7.16
C GLN A 39 -3.40 12.21 -7.77
N LEU A 40 -2.84 11.03 -7.49
CA LEU A 40 -3.37 9.76 -8.02
C LEU A 40 -4.80 9.50 -7.56
N PHE A 41 -5.12 9.80 -6.30
CA PHE A 41 -6.49 9.73 -5.79
C PHE A 41 -7.42 10.77 -6.41
N ALA A 42 -6.93 11.97 -6.74
CA ALA A 42 -7.74 13.01 -7.36
C ALA A 42 -8.00 12.75 -8.85
N ASP A 43 -6.97 12.33 -9.60
CA ASP A 43 -7.06 12.02 -11.02
C ASP A 43 -7.77 10.68 -11.27
N PHE A 44 -7.50 9.67 -10.44
CA PHE A 44 -8.00 8.31 -10.61
C PHE A 44 -8.60 7.74 -9.30
N PRO A 45 -9.69 8.34 -8.76
CA PRO A 45 -10.27 8.00 -7.45
C PRO A 45 -10.81 6.57 -7.31
N LYS A 46 -10.93 5.84 -8.42
CA LYS A 46 -11.43 4.45 -8.45
C LYS A 46 -10.37 3.45 -8.91
N GLU A 47 -9.13 3.90 -9.14
CA GLU A 47 -8.05 3.05 -9.63
C GLU A 47 -6.93 2.86 -8.60
N TRP A 48 -7.02 3.53 -7.44
CA TRP A 48 -6.03 3.44 -6.37
C TRP A 48 -6.69 3.19 -5.02
N GLU A 49 -6.04 2.36 -4.21
CA GLU A 49 -6.37 2.13 -2.80
C GLU A 49 -5.13 2.31 -1.92
N GLU A 50 -5.28 2.93 -0.76
CA GLU A 50 -4.17 3.06 0.21
C GLU A 50 -3.97 1.73 0.94
N VAL A 51 -2.75 1.19 0.89
CA VAL A 51 -2.36 0.00 1.64
C VAL A 51 -1.85 0.47 3.00
N VAL A 52 -2.75 0.53 3.98
CA VAL A 52 -2.36 0.65 5.38
C VAL A 52 -1.85 -0.72 5.79
N GLU A 53 -0.56 -0.84 6.08
CA GLU A 53 -0.03 -2.01 6.81
C GLU A 53 -0.67 -1.99 8.20
N GLU A 54 -1.88 -2.54 8.28
CA GLU A 54 -2.53 -2.87 9.54
C GLU A 54 -1.58 -3.86 10.21
N THR A 55 -0.77 -3.35 11.14
CA THR A 55 0.13 -4.16 11.93
C THR A 55 -0.76 -5.17 12.62
N PRO A 56 -0.69 -6.49 12.33
CA PRO A 56 -1.52 -7.44 13.04
C PRO A 56 -1.13 -7.29 14.51
N GLU A 57 -2.07 -6.77 15.30
CA GLU A 57 -1.92 -6.65 16.75
C GLU A 57 -1.49 -8.03 17.24
N PRO A 58 -0.29 -8.18 17.85
CA PRO A 58 0.24 -9.49 18.15
C PRO A 58 -0.74 -10.17 19.10
N GLU A 59 -1.39 -11.24 18.62
CA GLU A 59 -2.29 -12.04 19.44
C GLU A 59 -1.55 -12.40 20.74
N PRO A 60 -2.16 -12.20 21.93
CA PRO A 60 -1.50 -12.51 23.18
C PRO A 60 -1.21 -14.00 23.22
N VAL A 61 0.08 -14.34 23.11
CA VAL A 61 0.60 -15.71 23.14
C VAL A 61 0.17 -16.34 24.47
N ARG A 62 -0.92 -17.10 24.45
CA ARG A 62 -1.34 -17.94 25.59
C ARG A 62 -0.26 -18.99 25.80
N SER A 63 0.62 -18.70 26.75
CA SER A 63 1.63 -19.62 27.26
C SER A 63 0.94 -20.83 27.91
N ASN A 64 0.63 -21.85 27.12
CA ASN A 64 0.24 -23.16 27.66
C ASN A 64 1.49 -23.88 28.18
N LYS A 65 1.85 -23.58 29.43
CA LYS A 65 2.85 -24.34 30.17
C LYS A 65 2.26 -25.70 30.55
N LYS A 66 2.51 -26.73 29.74
CA LYS A 66 2.32 -28.14 30.09
C LYS A 66 3.67 -28.71 30.58
N GLY A 67 3.73 -29.13 31.85
CA GLY A 67 4.84 -29.89 32.43
C GLY A 67 4.62 -30.04 33.94
N ARG A 68 4.01 -31.14 34.39
CA ARG A 68 4.64 -32.42 34.78
C ARG A 68 5.32 -32.31 36.15
N GLY A 69 4.62 -32.80 37.17
CA GLY A 69 5.07 -33.08 38.52
C GLY A 69 4.16 -34.14 39.11
#